data_AF-A0A239RBX5-F1
#
_entry.id   AF-A0A239RBX5-F1
#
_cell.length_a   1.000
_cell.length_b   1.000
_cell.length_c   1.000
_cell.angle_alpha   90.00
_cell.angle_beta   90.00
_cell.angle_gamma   90.00
#
_symmetry.space_group_name_H-M   'P 1'
#
loop_
_entity.id
_entity.type
_entity.pdbx_description
1 polymer ?
#
loop_
_entity_poly.entity_id
_entity_poly.type
_entity_poly.pdbx_seq_one_letter_code
_entity_poly.pdbx_strand_id
1 'polypeptide(L)'
;MIKKNDKGFTLVELIIVIAIISILSAAIVPAIIRYIDKSKKAMDVQTAQTIYYAVELAMTSGNDAAYDGWSVCGGIKNYAGTYVVTPDGHYYSSGKINNSLKNKGYYEIRLVAWSRGAAYMNKDGETYENVLFKSSLDTGKDGDKQRAFTDEMLYCMAQESARGGTNKLRNFDSKDGLVMKYRYNKKIMDGGQEYKPECWQIYRRQDNGNPEIWVGYKKKGGSNYPVCRIYPDCASEYK
;
A
#
# COMPACT_ATOMS: atom_id res chain seq x y z
N MET A 1 -45.00 18.03 -50.27
CA MET A 1 -43.56 17.68 -50.27
C MET A 1 -42.85 18.59 -49.27
N ILE A 2 -42.23 18.03 -48.23
CA ILE A 2 -41.46 18.80 -47.24
C ILE A 2 -40.01 18.90 -47.75
N LYS A 3 -39.52 20.10 -48.05
CA LYS A 3 -38.11 20.33 -48.37
C LYS A 3 -37.29 20.22 -47.08
N LYS A 4 -36.47 19.18 -46.96
CA LYS A 4 -35.41 19.11 -45.94
C LYS A 4 -34.33 20.13 -46.30
N ASN A 5 -34.09 21.06 -45.40
CA ASN A 5 -33.11 22.13 -45.56
C ASN A 5 -31.81 21.70 -44.86
N ASP A 6 -31.07 20.81 -45.51
CA ASP A 6 -29.81 20.28 -44.97
C ASP A 6 -28.70 21.32 -45.14
N LYS A 7 -28.66 22.31 -44.24
CA LYS A 7 -27.53 23.21 -44.09
C LYS A 7 -26.38 22.42 -43.45
N GLY A 8 -25.51 21.86 -44.30
CA GLY A 8 -24.26 21.25 -43.85
C GLY A 8 -23.35 22.27 -43.19
N PHE A 9 -22.66 21.85 -42.13
CA PHE A 9 -21.65 22.64 -41.42
C PHE A 9 -20.55 23.09 -42.39
N THR A 10 -20.10 24.35 -42.31
CA THR A 10 -18.98 24.80 -43.13
C THR A 10 -17.66 24.32 -42.54
N LEU A 11 -16.68 24.05 -43.41
CA LEU A 11 -15.35 23.57 -43.00
C LEU A 11 -14.62 24.61 -42.12
N VAL A 12 -14.87 25.90 -42.38
CA VAL A 12 -14.33 27.02 -41.60
C VAL A 12 -14.90 27.06 -40.18
N GLU A 13 -16.22 26.87 -40.02
CA GLU A 13 -16.85 26.81 -38.69
C GLU A 13 -16.26 25.67 -37.86
N LEU A 14 -15.98 24.52 -38.47
CA LEU A 14 -15.34 23.40 -37.77
C LEU A 14 -13.90 23.72 -37.33
N ILE A 15 -13.10 24.37 -38.17
CA ILE A 15 -11.71 24.73 -37.85
C ILE A 15 -11.65 25.74 -36.69
N ILE A 16 -12.55 26.72 -36.65
CA ILE A 16 -12.60 27.70 -35.55
C ILE A 16 -12.97 27.01 -34.24
N VAL A 17 -13.92 26.07 -34.27
CA VAL A 17 -14.35 25.34 -33.07
C VAL A 17 -13.20 24.49 -32.49
N ILE A 18 -12.46 23.74 -33.32
CA ILE A 18 -11.31 22.96 -32.83
C ILE A 18 -10.19 23.87 -32.32
N ALA A 19 -10.00 25.07 -32.90
CA ALA A 19 -9.01 26.04 -32.44
C ALA A 19 -9.35 26.58 -31.04
N ILE A 20 -10.63 26.90 -30.77
CA ILE A 20 -11.06 27.37 -29.45
C ILE A 20 -10.96 26.24 -28.41
N ILE A 21 -11.43 25.02 -28.74
CA ILE A 21 -11.37 23.86 -27.84
C ILE A 21 -9.92 23.51 -27.51
N SER A 22 -8.99 23.59 -28.46
CA SER A 22 -7.58 23.29 -28.22
C SER A 22 -6.90 24.30 -27.29
N ILE A 23 -7.18 25.61 -27.43
CA ILE A 23 -6.67 26.64 -26.51
C ILE A 23 -7.21 26.42 -25.09
N LEU A 24 -8.52 26.18 -24.93
CA LEU A 24 -9.12 25.93 -23.62
C LEU A 24 -8.60 24.64 -22.98
N SER A 25 -8.46 23.58 -23.78
CA SER A 25 -7.96 22.29 -23.31
C SER A 25 -6.53 22.39 -22.81
N ALA A 26 -5.67 23.17 -23.49
CA ALA A 26 -4.28 23.36 -23.10
C ALA A 26 -4.14 23.93 -21.68
N ALA A 27 -5.01 24.86 -21.28
CA ALA A 27 -4.99 25.45 -19.95
C ALA A 27 -5.55 24.52 -18.85
N ILE A 28 -6.54 23.68 -19.18
CA ILE A 28 -7.29 22.88 -18.20
C ILE A 28 -6.59 21.55 -17.86
N VAL A 29 -5.91 20.93 -18.83
CA VAL A 29 -5.30 19.59 -18.67
C VAL A 29 -4.38 19.47 -17.43
N PRO A 30 -3.46 20.42 -17.15
CA PRO A 30 -2.61 20.33 -15.95
C PRO A 30 -3.38 20.35 -14.64
N ALA A 31 -4.47 21.14 -14.57
CA ALA A 31 -5.32 21.21 -13.39
C ALA A 31 -6.04 19.88 -13.16
N ILE A 32 -6.60 19.28 -14.21
CA ILE A 32 -7.27 17.97 -14.13
C ILE A 32 -6.30 16.89 -13.64
N ILE A 33 -5.07 16.84 -14.15
CA ILE A 33 -4.05 15.86 -13.71
C ILE A 33 -3.80 15.96 -12.20
N ARG A 34 -3.64 17.19 -11.69
CA ARG A 34 -3.47 17.42 -10.24
C ARG A 34 -4.67 16.96 -9.42
N TYR A 35 -5.90 17.20 -9.89
CA TYR A 35 -7.11 16.73 -9.22
C TYR A 35 -7.24 15.20 -9.23
N ILE A 36 -6.87 14.56 -10.34
CA ILE A 36 -6.84 13.09 -10.44
C ILE A 36 -5.85 12.52 -9.43
N ASP A 37 -4.65 13.09 -9.33
CA ASP A 37 -3.64 12.62 -8.37
C ASP A 37 -4.07 12.84 -6.92
N LYS A 38 -4.70 13.99 -6.62
CA LYS A 38 -5.30 14.24 -5.29
C LYS A 38 -6.40 13.21 -4.97
N SER A 39 -7.24 12.88 -5.94
CA SER A 39 -8.28 11.86 -5.79
C SER A 39 -7.69 10.47 -5.53
N LYS A 40 -6.64 10.08 -6.25
CA LYS A 40 -5.91 8.83 -6.03
C LYS A 40 -5.33 8.75 -4.61
N LYS A 41 -4.66 9.81 -4.16
CA LYS A 41 -4.13 9.91 -2.79
C LYS A 41 -5.22 9.78 -1.74
N ALA A 42 -6.36 10.44 -1.92
CA ALA A 42 -7.49 10.37 -1.00
C ALA A 42 -8.07 8.94 -0.91
N MET A 43 -8.23 8.25 -2.05
CA MET A 43 -8.67 6.86 -2.08
C MET A 43 -7.69 5.91 -1.39
N ASP A 44 -6.38 6.13 -1.56
CA ASP A 44 -5.35 5.33 -0.89
C ASP A 44 -5.38 5.56 0.63
N VAL A 45 -5.58 6.80 1.10
CA VAL A 45 -5.77 7.09 2.54
C VAL A 45 -7.00 6.39 3.10
N GLN A 46 -8.13 6.41 2.38
CA GLN A 46 -9.35 5.70 2.79
C GLN A 46 -9.12 4.17 2.85
N THR A 47 -8.37 3.63 1.88
CA THR A 47 -8.00 2.21 1.86
C THR A 47 -7.11 1.88 3.07
N ALA A 48 -6.12 2.72 3.37
CA ALA A 48 -5.25 2.56 4.53
C ALA A 48 -6.00 2.62 5.86
N GLN A 49 -7.00 3.51 5.99
CA GLN A 49 -7.90 3.55 7.15
C GLN A 49 -8.67 2.23 7.31
N THR A 50 -9.20 1.69 6.22
CA THR A 50 -9.90 0.39 6.23
C THR A 50 -8.97 -0.73 6.71
N ILE A 51 -7.74 -0.78 6.20
CA ILE A 51 -6.72 -1.75 6.66
C ILE A 51 -6.42 -1.54 8.14
N TYR A 52 -6.22 -0.30 8.58
CA TYR A 52 -5.92 0.02 9.97
C TYR A 52 -7.00 -0.46 10.93
N TYR A 53 -8.27 -0.16 10.64
CA TYR A 53 -9.37 -0.61 11.49
C TYR A 53 -9.50 -2.13 11.51
N ALA A 54 -9.23 -2.82 10.40
CA ALA A 54 -9.18 -4.28 10.40
C ALA A 54 -8.06 -4.83 11.30
N VAL A 55 -6.90 -4.17 11.34
CA VAL A 55 -5.81 -4.52 12.25
C VAL A 55 -6.22 -4.30 13.70
N GLU A 56 -6.82 -3.15 14.03
CA GLU A 56 -7.31 -2.88 15.40
C GLU A 56 -8.38 -3.88 15.85
N LEU A 57 -9.31 -4.24 14.96
CA LEU A 57 -10.31 -5.26 15.24
C LEU A 57 -9.65 -6.62 15.48
N ALA A 58 -8.70 -7.04 14.65
CA ALA A 58 -7.99 -8.31 14.84
C ALA A 58 -7.15 -8.33 16.13
N MET A 59 -6.58 -7.20 16.54
CA MET A 59 -5.86 -7.06 17.80
C MET A 59 -6.80 -7.15 19.02
N THR A 60 -8.09 -6.89 18.84
CA THR A 60 -9.09 -6.81 19.92
C THR A 60 -10.21 -7.85 19.82
N SER A 61 -10.12 -8.81 18.88
CA SER A 61 -11.20 -9.75 18.55
C SER A 61 -11.45 -10.86 19.59
N GLY A 62 -10.76 -10.83 20.74
CA GLY A 62 -10.79 -11.89 21.74
C GLY A 62 -10.08 -13.18 21.30
N ASN A 63 -9.47 -13.20 20.11
CA ASN A 63 -8.66 -14.29 19.61
C ASN A 63 -7.20 -14.14 20.12
N ASP A 64 -6.86 -14.84 21.19
CA ASP A 64 -5.51 -14.80 21.79
C ASP A 64 -4.41 -15.16 20.78
N ALA A 65 -4.67 -16.06 19.83
CA ALA A 65 -3.70 -16.43 18.81
C ALA A 65 -3.44 -15.26 17.83
N ALA A 66 -4.45 -14.44 17.53
CA ALA A 66 -4.29 -13.24 16.73
C ALA A 66 -3.49 -12.17 17.48
N TYR A 67 -3.76 -11.99 18.78
CA TYR A 67 -2.98 -11.08 19.61
C TYR A 67 -1.50 -11.49 19.74
N ASP A 68 -1.26 -12.79 19.96
CA ASP A 68 0.09 -13.37 19.96
C ASP A 68 0.80 -13.16 18.62
N GLY A 69 0.07 -13.34 17.52
CA GLY A 69 0.56 -13.12 16.16
C GLY A 69 0.94 -11.68 15.86
N TRP A 70 0.18 -10.72 16.39
CA TRP A 70 0.52 -9.29 16.33
C TRP A 70 1.80 -9.00 17.11
N SER A 71 1.90 -9.58 18.31
CA SER A 71 2.95 -9.27 19.28
C SER A 71 4.27 -10.00 19.01
N VAL A 72 4.26 -11.11 18.26
CA VAL A 72 5.43 -11.99 18.07
C VAL A 72 6.64 -11.25 17.50
N CYS A 73 6.42 -10.31 16.58
CA CYS A 73 7.53 -9.56 15.97
C CYS A 73 8.28 -8.69 16.98
N GLY A 74 7.64 -8.30 18.10
CA GLY A 74 8.25 -7.48 19.15
C GLY A 74 9.34 -8.22 19.95
N GLY A 75 9.22 -9.54 20.12
CA GLY A 75 10.18 -10.35 20.87
C GLY A 75 11.40 -10.84 20.07
N ILE A 76 11.36 -10.74 18.74
CA ILE A 76 12.39 -11.33 17.86
C ILE A 76 13.59 -10.39 17.71
N LYS A 77 14.78 -10.89 18.03
CA LYS A 77 16.05 -10.19 17.77
C LYS A 77 16.34 -10.16 16.27
N ASN A 78 16.90 -9.04 15.79
CA ASN A 78 17.27 -8.86 14.37
C ASN A 78 16.12 -9.15 13.39
N TYR A 79 14.91 -8.70 13.74
CA TYR A 79 13.72 -8.94 12.93
C TYR A 79 13.83 -8.31 11.54
N ALA A 80 13.68 -9.11 10.49
CA ALA A 80 13.73 -8.63 9.12
C ALA A 80 12.55 -7.69 8.84
N GLY A 81 12.82 -6.54 8.21
CA GLY A 81 11.81 -5.49 8.05
C GLY A 81 11.65 -4.58 9.28
N THR A 82 12.67 -4.51 10.14
CA THR A 82 12.77 -3.46 11.16
C THR A 82 13.32 -2.17 10.56
N TYR A 83 12.61 -1.06 10.76
CA TYR A 83 13.02 0.27 10.34
C TYR A 83 12.90 1.26 11.49
N VAL A 84 13.72 2.31 11.43
CA VAL A 84 13.63 3.45 12.34
C VAL A 84 12.80 4.53 11.66
N VAL A 85 11.86 5.12 12.38
CA VAL A 85 10.95 6.15 11.87
C VAL A 85 11.02 7.37 12.75
N THR A 86 10.95 8.52 12.10
CA THR A 86 10.86 9.84 12.74
C THR A 86 9.39 10.28 12.81
N PRO A 87 8.98 11.12 13.77
CA PRO A 87 7.58 11.53 13.93
C PRO A 87 6.93 12.10 12.66
N ASP A 88 7.71 12.75 11.79
CA ASP A 88 7.30 13.31 10.49
C ASP A 88 7.10 12.25 9.38
N GLY A 89 7.37 10.98 9.67
CA GLY A 89 7.05 9.84 8.79
C GLY A 89 8.18 9.42 7.86
N HIS A 90 9.40 9.97 8.01
CA HIS A 90 10.57 9.50 7.27
C HIS A 90 11.15 8.25 7.92
N TYR A 91 11.49 7.26 7.09
CA TYR A 91 12.08 5.99 7.50
C TYR A 91 13.59 5.95 7.25
N TYR A 92 14.28 5.15 8.06
CA TYR A 92 15.72 4.90 8.01
C TYR A 92 15.98 3.42 8.28
N SER A 93 17.05 2.88 7.71
CA SER A 93 17.51 1.52 8.06
C SER A 93 17.90 1.46 9.53
N SER A 94 17.50 0.39 10.24
CA SER A 94 17.70 0.24 11.70
C SER A 94 19.16 0.45 12.17
N GLY A 95 20.16 0.08 11.36
CA GLY A 95 21.57 0.27 11.69
C GLY A 95 22.14 1.68 11.52
N LYS A 96 21.33 2.69 11.15
CA LYS A 96 21.79 4.06 10.83
C LYS A 96 21.25 5.12 11.80
N ILE A 97 21.28 4.86 13.11
CA ILE A 97 20.91 5.87 14.11
C ILE A 97 22.07 6.87 14.29
N ASN A 98 21.84 8.15 14.01
CA ASN A 98 22.81 9.23 14.18
C ASN A 98 22.30 10.31 15.16
N ASN A 99 23.13 11.30 15.49
CA ASN A 99 22.76 12.37 16.43
C ASN A 99 21.60 13.26 15.93
N SER A 100 21.41 13.37 14.60
CA SER A 100 20.28 14.11 14.03
C SER A 100 18.94 13.42 14.33
N LEU A 101 18.88 12.09 14.20
CA LEU A 101 17.70 11.29 14.55
C LEU A 101 17.38 11.35 16.04
N LYS A 102 18.40 11.33 16.89
CA LYS A 102 18.21 11.48 18.35
C LYS A 102 17.54 12.80 18.71
N ASN A 103 17.92 13.90 18.05
CA ASN A 103 17.35 15.23 18.31
C ASN A 103 15.91 15.37 17.80
N LYS A 104 15.55 14.70 16.69
CA LYS A 104 14.18 14.71 16.15
C LYS A 104 13.20 13.82 16.91
N GLY A 105 13.71 12.90 17.73
CA GLY A 105 12.95 11.77 18.24
C GLY A 105 12.78 10.68 17.17
N TYR A 106 12.80 9.42 17.58
CA TYR A 106 12.62 8.28 16.70
C TYR A 106 12.00 7.10 17.44
N TYR A 107 11.40 6.18 16.70
CA TYR A 107 10.93 4.90 17.20
C TYR A 107 11.15 3.81 16.14
N GLU A 108 11.08 2.55 16.56
CA GLU A 108 11.20 1.42 15.65
C GLU A 108 9.83 0.89 15.22
N ILE A 109 9.76 0.47 13.96
CA ILE A 109 8.62 -0.25 13.39
C ILE A 109 9.08 -1.62 12.90
N ARG A 110 8.21 -2.62 13.02
CA ARG A 110 8.45 -3.98 12.52
C ARG A 110 7.30 -4.43 11.63
N LEU A 111 7.65 -4.91 10.44
CA LEU A 111 6.66 -5.39 9.48
C LEU A 111 5.89 -6.58 10.07
N VAL A 112 4.58 -6.62 9.91
CA VAL A 112 3.74 -7.72 10.37
C VAL A 112 3.09 -8.43 9.20
N ALA A 113 2.51 -7.67 8.28
CA ALA A 113 1.87 -8.21 7.10
C ALA A 113 2.07 -7.28 5.90
N TRP A 114 1.97 -7.83 4.70
CA TRP A 114 2.09 -7.05 3.47
C TRP A 114 1.30 -7.69 2.33
N SER A 115 0.92 -6.88 1.35
CA SER A 115 0.19 -7.29 0.15
C SER A 115 0.67 -6.49 -1.05
N ARG A 116 0.79 -7.11 -2.24
CA ARG A 116 0.97 -6.36 -3.48
C ARG A 116 -0.38 -5.77 -3.88
N GLY A 117 -0.49 -4.45 -3.82
CA GLY A 117 -1.73 -3.71 -4.14
C GLY A 117 -2.08 -3.69 -5.63
N ALA A 118 -1.61 -4.67 -6.41
CA ALA A 118 -1.93 -4.87 -7.82
C ALA A 118 -1.58 -6.30 -8.24
N ALA A 119 -2.39 -6.88 -9.12
CA ALA A 119 -2.03 -8.12 -9.80
C ALA A 119 -0.77 -7.89 -10.65
N TYR A 120 0.29 -8.64 -10.37
CA TYR A 120 1.54 -8.63 -11.13
C TYR A 120 1.50 -9.76 -12.17
N MET A 121 2.03 -9.52 -13.37
CA MET A 121 2.30 -10.57 -14.36
C MET A 121 3.76 -10.97 -14.27
N ASN A 122 4.03 -12.26 -14.09
CA ASN A 122 5.40 -12.77 -14.18
C ASN A 122 5.93 -12.68 -15.62
N LYS A 123 7.22 -12.99 -15.80
CA LYS A 123 7.88 -12.93 -17.12
C LYS A 123 7.32 -13.94 -18.12
N ASP A 124 6.60 -14.93 -17.63
CA ASP A 124 6.06 -16.07 -18.39
C ASP A 124 4.59 -15.84 -18.80
N GLY A 125 4.05 -14.64 -18.54
CA GLY A 125 2.69 -14.27 -18.92
C GLY A 125 1.61 -14.75 -17.95
N GLU A 126 1.99 -15.42 -16.87
CA GLU A 126 1.06 -15.86 -15.83
C GLU A 126 0.81 -14.72 -14.83
N THR A 127 -0.47 -14.46 -14.56
CA THR A 127 -0.89 -13.47 -13.57
C THR A 127 -0.85 -14.10 -12.18
N TYR A 128 0.24 -13.90 -11.43
CA TYR A 128 0.26 -14.25 -10.01
C TYR A 128 1.09 -13.22 -9.22
N GLU A 129 0.50 -12.73 -8.13
CA GLU A 129 1.00 -12.98 -6.77
C GLU A 129 0.52 -11.91 -5.78
N ASN A 130 -0.04 -12.36 -4.64
CA ASN A 130 -0.17 -11.61 -3.39
C ASN A 130 -1.10 -10.38 -3.40
N VAL A 131 -2.26 -10.43 -4.06
CA VAL A 131 -3.29 -9.38 -3.92
C VAL A 131 -3.91 -9.31 -2.51
N LEU A 132 -3.62 -10.32 -1.68
CA LEU A 132 -4.05 -10.46 -0.30
C LEU A 132 -2.90 -10.21 0.66
N PHE A 133 -3.23 -9.85 1.90
CA PHE A 133 -2.23 -9.70 2.95
C PHE A 133 -1.67 -11.07 3.35
N LYS A 134 -0.37 -11.11 3.57
CA LYS A 134 0.32 -12.25 4.14
C LYS A 134 1.26 -11.82 5.25
N SER A 135 1.52 -12.74 6.17
CA SER A 135 2.50 -12.55 7.24
C SER A 135 3.88 -12.25 6.65
N SER A 136 4.64 -11.42 7.35
CA SER A 136 6.03 -11.13 6.99
C SER A 136 7.01 -12.23 7.38
N LEU A 137 6.67 -13.01 8.40
CA LEU A 137 7.35 -14.24 8.78
C LEU A 137 6.78 -15.41 7.98
N ASP A 138 7.64 -16.03 7.20
CA ASP A 138 7.19 -17.06 6.26
C ASP A 138 7.16 -18.48 6.88
N THR A 139 8.07 -18.81 7.81
CA THR A 139 8.28 -20.17 8.37
C THR A 139 8.35 -20.18 9.90
N GLY A 140 8.09 -21.35 10.49
CA GLY A 140 8.40 -21.64 11.89
C GLY A 140 7.31 -21.19 12.85
N LYS A 141 7.49 -21.47 14.14
CA LYS A 141 6.49 -21.22 15.18
C LYS A 141 6.02 -19.76 15.21
N ASP A 142 6.96 -18.82 15.06
CA ASP A 142 6.64 -17.39 15.06
C ASP A 142 5.91 -16.97 13.77
N GLY A 143 6.24 -17.60 12.64
CA GLY A 143 5.50 -17.43 11.39
C GLY A 143 4.07 -17.94 11.48
N ASP A 144 3.86 -19.08 12.13
CA ASP A 144 2.52 -19.64 12.34
C ASP A 144 1.69 -18.74 13.28
N LYS A 145 2.29 -18.15 14.31
CA LYS A 145 1.63 -17.12 15.14
C LYS A 145 1.25 -15.89 14.32
N GLN A 146 2.20 -15.30 13.58
CA GLN A 146 1.91 -14.11 12.77
C GLN A 146 0.86 -14.36 11.68
N ARG A 147 0.73 -15.61 11.22
CA ARG A 147 -0.33 -16.02 10.31
C ARG A 147 -1.69 -16.03 10.97
N ALA A 148 -1.81 -16.49 12.22
CA ALA A 148 -3.07 -16.40 12.96
C ALA A 148 -3.59 -14.96 13.05
N PHE A 149 -2.69 -13.99 13.29
CA PHE A 149 -3.03 -12.56 13.20
C PHE A 149 -3.51 -12.16 11.80
N THR A 150 -2.77 -12.58 10.76
CA THR A 150 -3.09 -12.20 9.38
C THR A 150 -4.44 -12.76 8.94
N ASP A 151 -4.73 -14.02 9.30
CA ASP A 151 -6.00 -14.68 9.02
C ASP A 151 -7.16 -13.99 9.76
N GLU A 152 -6.97 -13.59 11.01
CA GLU A 152 -7.95 -12.82 11.77
C GLU A 152 -8.21 -11.44 11.16
N MET A 153 -7.16 -10.73 10.75
CA MET A 153 -7.31 -9.43 10.09
C MET A 153 -8.04 -9.53 8.75
N LEU A 154 -7.78 -10.58 7.96
CA LEU A 154 -8.52 -10.83 6.71
C LEU A 154 -10.01 -11.10 6.96
N TYR A 155 -10.38 -11.68 8.09
CA TYR A 155 -11.79 -11.85 8.49
C TYR A 155 -12.49 -10.55 8.82
N CYS A 156 -11.81 -9.69 9.59
CA CYS A 156 -12.32 -8.35 9.87
C CYS A 156 -12.53 -7.54 8.57
N MET A 157 -11.84 -7.91 7.48
CA MET A 157 -12.03 -7.35 6.14
C MET A 157 -13.05 -8.09 5.26
N ALA A 158 -13.78 -9.08 5.80
CA ALA A 158 -14.68 -9.97 5.06
C ALA A 158 -13.98 -10.72 3.89
N GLN A 159 -12.71 -11.06 4.05
CA GLN A 159 -11.91 -11.82 3.10
C GLN A 159 -11.66 -13.24 3.62
N GLU A 160 -12.71 -13.96 4.03
CA GLU A 160 -12.56 -15.27 4.67
C GLU A 160 -11.99 -16.34 3.72
N SER A 161 -12.29 -16.22 2.42
CA SER A 161 -11.73 -17.05 1.34
C SER A 161 -10.23 -16.84 1.14
N ALA A 162 -9.67 -15.79 1.76
CA ALA A 162 -8.25 -15.49 1.75
C ALA A 162 -7.49 -16.11 2.94
N ARG A 163 -8.11 -17.01 3.72
CA ARG A 163 -7.50 -17.73 4.86
C ARG A 163 -7.09 -19.16 4.44
N GLY A 164 -5.99 -19.72 4.96
CA GLY A 164 -5.66 -21.15 4.73
C GLY A 164 -4.20 -21.61 4.56
N GLY A 165 -3.19 -20.78 4.79
CA GLY A 165 -1.79 -21.20 4.56
C GLY A 165 -1.15 -21.97 5.72
N THR A 166 -1.43 -23.26 5.95
CA THR A 166 -0.48 -24.08 6.76
C THR A 166 0.73 -24.47 5.91
N ASN A 167 1.87 -24.77 6.55
CA ASN A 167 3.25 -24.91 6.02
C ASN A 167 3.49 -25.59 4.65
N LYS A 168 2.49 -26.19 3.99
CA LYS A 168 2.58 -26.76 2.63
C LYS A 168 1.85 -25.96 1.53
N LEU A 169 1.03 -24.97 1.87
CA LEU A 169 0.28 -24.10 0.94
C LEU A 169 0.62 -22.63 1.18
N ARG A 170 1.92 -22.31 1.20
CA ARG A 170 2.48 -20.98 1.54
C ARG A 170 2.20 -19.90 0.49
N ASN A 171 1.35 -20.20 -0.48
CA ASN A 171 1.02 -19.37 -1.61
C ASN A 171 -0.43 -18.87 -1.44
N PHE A 172 -0.60 -17.79 -0.69
CA PHE A 172 -1.82 -16.98 -0.75
C PHE A 172 -1.86 -16.26 -2.11
N ASP A 173 -2.12 -17.04 -3.14
CA ASP A 173 -2.26 -16.63 -4.55
C ASP A 173 -3.73 -16.65 -4.98
N SER A 174 -4.65 -16.57 -4.01
CA SER A 174 -6.09 -16.51 -4.28
C SER A 174 -6.42 -15.26 -5.09
N LYS A 175 -7.15 -15.48 -6.19
CA LYS A 175 -7.67 -14.44 -7.09
C LYS A 175 -9.04 -13.91 -6.63
N ASP A 176 -9.63 -14.52 -5.61
CA ASP A 176 -11.05 -14.39 -5.25
C ASP A 176 -11.30 -13.43 -4.07
N GLY A 177 -10.48 -12.37 -3.96
CA GLY A 177 -10.55 -11.40 -2.87
C GLY A 177 -10.63 -9.95 -3.32
N LEU A 178 -11.13 -9.08 -2.43
CA LEU A 178 -11.18 -7.65 -2.66
C LEU A 178 -9.74 -7.10 -2.75
N VAL A 179 -9.30 -6.78 -3.98
CA VAL A 179 -7.98 -6.20 -4.22
C VAL A 179 -7.95 -4.78 -3.69
N MET A 180 -7.15 -4.53 -2.66
CA MET A 180 -6.87 -3.19 -2.16
C MET A 180 -5.88 -2.52 -3.10
N LYS A 181 -6.38 -1.99 -4.21
CA LYS A 181 -5.52 -1.42 -5.24
C LYS A 181 -4.87 -0.13 -4.77
N TYR A 182 -3.53 -0.10 -4.80
CA TYR A 182 -2.77 1.13 -4.59
C TYR A 182 -2.78 1.99 -5.86
N ARG A 183 -3.22 3.25 -5.74
CA ARG A 183 -3.53 4.10 -6.90
C ARG A 183 -2.47 5.15 -7.18
N TYR A 184 -1.82 5.71 -6.17
CA TYR A 184 -0.82 6.77 -6.33
C TYR A 184 0.60 6.21 -6.51
N ASN A 185 0.94 5.79 -7.71
CA ASN A 185 2.16 5.01 -7.95
C ASN A 185 3.38 5.82 -8.42
N LYS A 186 3.59 7.03 -7.86
CA LYS A 186 4.74 7.86 -8.23
C LYS A 186 6.05 7.19 -7.80
N LYS A 187 7.04 7.20 -8.70
CA LYS A 187 8.35 6.61 -8.46
C LYS A 187 9.13 7.41 -7.41
N ILE A 188 9.92 6.70 -6.63
CA ILE A 188 10.84 7.25 -5.64
C ILE A 188 12.27 6.78 -5.92
N MET A 189 13.25 7.58 -5.51
CA MET A 189 14.67 7.22 -5.61
C MET A 189 15.14 6.59 -4.31
N ASP A 190 15.60 5.34 -4.35
CA ASP A 190 16.29 4.68 -3.23
C ASP A 190 17.60 4.07 -3.73
N GLY A 191 18.72 4.43 -3.09
CA GLY A 191 20.04 3.87 -3.42
C GLY A 191 20.47 4.05 -4.88
N GLY A 192 20.03 5.14 -5.55
CA GLY A 192 20.34 5.42 -6.95
C GLY A 192 19.46 4.67 -7.96
N GLN A 193 18.43 3.94 -7.51
CA GLN A 193 17.47 3.25 -8.36
C GLN A 193 16.05 3.81 -8.16
N GLU A 194 15.27 3.83 -9.23
CA GLU A 194 13.85 4.19 -9.18
C GLU A 194 13.00 2.99 -8.77
N TYR A 195 12.26 3.14 -7.67
CA TYR A 195 11.28 2.16 -7.23
C TYR A 195 9.87 2.72 -7.34
N LYS A 196 8.95 1.89 -7.83
CA LYS A 196 7.53 2.19 -7.86
C LYS A 196 6.88 1.56 -6.63
N PRO A 197 6.21 2.33 -5.76
CA PRO A 197 5.48 1.73 -4.65
C PRO A 197 4.38 0.82 -5.21
N GLU A 198 4.35 -0.41 -4.70
CA GLU A 198 3.56 -1.52 -5.23
C GLU A 198 2.91 -2.38 -4.14
N CYS A 199 3.30 -2.22 -2.87
CA CYS A 199 2.75 -3.01 -1.78
C CYS A 199 2.24 -2.16 -0.61
N TRP A 200 1.12 -2.61 -0.04
CA TRP A 200 0.69 -2.24 1.29
C TRP A 200 1.52 -2.99 2.32
N GLN A 201 1.88 -2.30 3.39
CA GLN A 201 2.70 -2.83 4.46
C GLN A 201 2.09 -2.40 5.80
N ILE A 202 1.88 -3.39 6.66
CA ILE A 202 1.34 -3.21 8.01
C ILE A 202 2.50 -3.33 8.97
N TYR A 203 2.76 -2.27 9.73
CA TYR A 203 3.84 -2.20 10.69
C TYR A 203 3.30 -2.12 12.11
N ARG A 204 3.99 -2.79 13.04
CA ARG A 204 3.82 -2.62 14.48
C ARG A 204 4.91 -1.72 15.02
N ARG A 205 4.53 -0.65 15.71
CA ARG A 205 5.46 0.17 16.49
C ARG A 205 6.02 -0.59 17.69
N GLN A 206 7.31 -0.42 17.99
CA GLN A 206 7.95 -1.10 19.12
C GLN A 206 7.73 -0.40 20.46
N ASP A 207 7.48 0.89 20.47
CA ASP A 207 7.31 1.69 21.68
C ASP A 207 5.93 1.51 22.34
N ASN A 208 4.86 1.40 21.54
CA ASN A 208 3.48 1.28 22.05
C ASN A 208 2.68 0.11 21.47
N GLY A 209 3.20 -0.59 20.46
CA GLY A 209 2.48 -1.68 19.81
C GLY A 209 1.37 -1.24 18.86
N ASN A 210 1.21 0.06 18.59
CA ASN A 210 0.18 0.56 17.68
C ASN A 210 0.50 0.20 16.22
N PRO A 211 -0.52 -0.02 15.39
CA PRO A 211 -0.33 -0.25 13.98
C PRO A 211 0.00 1.04 13.21
N GLU A 212 0.72 0.88 12.11
CA GLU A 212 0.90 1.90 11.08
C GLU A 212 0.76 1.28 9.69
N ILE A 213 0.07 1.97 8.80
CA ILE A 213 -0.14 1.53 7.42
C ILE A 213 0.76 2.33 6.50
N TRP A 214 1.60 1.61 5.79
CA TRP A 214 2.62 2.14 4.90
C TRP A 214 2.40 1.63 3.49
N VAL A 215 2.89 2.40 2.54
CA VAL A 215 3.12 1.95 1.17
C VAL A 215 4.60 1.77 0.96
N GLY A 216 4.95 0.77 0.15
CA GLY A 216 6.33 0.42 -0.08
C GLY A 216 6.53 -0.41 -1.34
N TYR A 217 7.71 -1.01 -1.45
CA TYR A 217 8.06 -1.91 -2.55
C TYR A 217 8.82 -3.12 -2.03
N LYS A 218 8.87 -4.19 -2.83
CA LYS A 218 9.64 -5.39 -2.51
C LYS A 218 10.74 -5.61 -3.53
N LYS A 219 12.00 -5.58 -3.09
CA LYS A 219 13.12 -5.94 -3.99
C LYS A 219 13.03 -7.42 -4.38
N LYS A 220 13.39 -7.77 -5.61
CA LYS A 220 13.33 -9.15 -6.10
C LYS A 220 14.17 -10.06 -5.19
N GLY A 221 13.55 -11.10 -4.60
CA GLY A 221 14.20 -12.00 -3.66
C GLY A 221 14.62 -11.37 -2.33
N GLY A 222 14.15 -10.15 -2.03
CA GLY A 222 14.54 -9.38 -0.85
C GLY A 222 13.37 -9.01 0.07
N SER A 223 13.69 -8.24 1.11
CA SER A 223 12.74 -7.73 2.10
C SER A 223 11.81 -6.66 1.52
N ASN A 224 10.73 -6.38 2.24
CA ASN A 224 9.85 -5.25 1.98
C ASN A 224 10.48 -3.97 2.52
N TYR A 225 10.43 -2.90 1.74
CA TYR A 225 10.95 -1.59 2.10
C TYR A 225 9.78 -0.60 2.21
N PRO A 226 9.65 0.12 3.34
CA PRO A 226 8.67 1.18 3.46
C PRO A 226 9.09 2.35 2.59
N VAL A 227 8.11 3.12 2.14
CA VAL A 227 8.32 4.38 1.42
C VAL A 227 7.67 5.51 2.17
N CYS A 228 6.37 5.38 2.43
CA CYS A 228 5.61 6.45 3.03
C CYS A 228 4.53 5.92 3.96
N ARG A 229 4.38 6.56 5.13
CA ARG A 229 3.27 6.32 6.03
C ARG A 229 2.01 6.97 5.48
N ILE A 230 0.95 6.18 5.35
CA ILE A 230 -0.35 6.66 4.90
C ILE A 230 -1.29 6.91 6.09
N TYR A 231 -1.23 6.06 7.12
CA TYR A 231 -2.10 6.14 8.29
C TYR A 231 -1.36 5.65 9.56
N PRO A 232 -1.59 6.20 10.77
CA PRO A 232 -2.64 7.14 11.19
C PRO A 232 -2.48 8.57 10.66
N ASP A 233 -1.25 9.03 10.49
CA ASP A 233 -0.94 10.35 9.96
C ASP A 233 -0.11 10.23 8.68
N CYS A 234 -0.67 10.77 7.61
CA CYS A 234 -0.05 10.75 6.30
C CYS A 234 1.22 11.60 6.30
N ALA A 235 2.35 11.01 5.90
CA ALA A 235 3.61 11.71 5.85
C ALA A 235 3.55 12.88 4.86
N SER A 236 4.35 13.92 5.11
CA SER A 236 4.36 15.17 4.34
C SER A 236 4.58 14.94 2.84
N GLU A 237 5.39 13.94 2.49
CA GLU A 237 5.74 13.55 1.11
C GLU A 237 4.54 13.06 0.28
N TYR A 238 3.48 12.62 0.95
CA TYR A 238 2.28 12.07 0.31
C TYR A 238 1.11 13.06 0.29
N LYS A 239 1.16 14.16 1.05
CA LYS A 239 0.15 15.22 1.04
C LYS A 239 0.08 15.99 -0.29
#